data_AF-A0A2G7GZJ2-F1
#
_entry.id   AF-A0A2G7GZJ2-F1
#
_cell.length_a   1.000
_cell.length_b   1.000
_cell.length_c   1.000
_cell.angle_alpha   90.00
_cell.angle_beta   90.00
_cell.angle_gamma   90.00
#
_symmetry.space_group_name_H-M   'P 1'
#
loop_
_entity.id
_entity.type
_entity.pdbx_description
1 polymer ?
#
loop_
_entity_poly.entity_id
_entity_poly.type
_entity_poly.pdbx_seq_one_letter_code
_entity_poly.pdbx_strand_id
1 'polypeptide(L)'
;MEGVNYHYSGQAQTRLGHQFTSAALVRFGEDPVPLLERFKVSQALHTESYPYRTATQEMIHVVQDCLAAGVPMAGLLLDGEFGRDAAVTFSREHQIPVLIRAKANMTVQFEGESLTLDALSRQFPPERCHLYGA
;
A
#
# COMPACT_ATOMS: atom_id res chain seq x y z
N MET A 1 -14.56 -15.00 -14.38
CA MET A 1 -15.12 -14.06 -15.37
C MET A 1 -14.82 -12.66 -14.85
N GLU A 2 -14.06 -11.90 -15.63
CA GLU A 2 -13.97 -10.43 -15.68
C GLU A 2 -13.92 -9.61 -14.38
N GLY A 3 -12.77 -8.97 -14.19
CA GLY A 3 -12.71 -7.54 -13.87
C GLY A 3 -13.41 -7.08 -12.61
N VAL A 4 -12.70 -7.14 -11.48
CA VAL A 4 -12.97 -6.15 -10.43
C VAL A 4 -12.35 -4.84 -10.89
N ASN A 5 -13.08 -4.16 -11.77
CA ASN A 5 -12.84 -2.76 -12.13
C ASN A 5 -13.10 -1.90 -10.89
N TYR A 6 -12.20 -1.97 -9.91
CA TYR A 6 -12.11 -0.93 -8.91
C TYR A 6 -11.58 0.32 -9.61
N HIS A 7 -12.51 1.18 -10.03
CA HIS A 7 -12.21 2.58 -10.23
C HIS A 7 -11.89 3.18 -8.86
N TYR A 8 -10.60 3.17 -8.50
CA TYR A 8 -10.10 4.26 -7.67
C TYR A 8 -10.31 5.52 -8.50
N SER A 9 -11.32 6.31 -8.15
CA SER A 9 -11.42 7.67 -8.66
C SER A 9 -10.07 8.33 -8.34
N GLY A 10 -9.31 8.63 -9.39
CA GLY A 10 -8.01 9.27 -9.25
C GLY A 10 -8.12 10.45 -8.30
N GLN A 11 -7.10 10.64 -7.47
CA GLN A 11 -6.98 11.69 -6.46
C GLN A 11 -7.86 12.90 -6.80
N ALA A 12 -9.09 12.92 -6.28
CA ALA A 12 -9.98 14.04 -6.49
C ALA A 12 -9.44 15.15 -5.59
N GLN A 13 -8.47 15.91 -6.11
CA GLN A 13 -8.03 17.14 -5.48
C GLN A 13 -9.28 18.02 -5.39
N THR A 14 -9.80 18.16 -4.18
CA THR A 14 -10.81 19.18 -3.95
C THR A 14 -10.19 20.55 -4.25
N ARG A 15 -11.01 21.59 -4.37
CA ARG A 15 -10.53 22.97 -4.58
C ARG A 15 -9.55 23.45 -3.49
N LEU A 16 -9.41 22.72 -2.39
CA LEU A 16 -8.48 22.99 -1.28
C LEU A 16 -7.25 22.05 -1.29
N GLY A 17 -7.04 21.27 -2.35
CA GLY A 17 -5.92 20.33 -2.46
C GLY A 17 -6.04 19.13 -1.52
N HIS A 18 -7.26 18.82 -1.08
CA HIS A 18 -7.52 17.73 -0.14
C HIS A 18 -7.26 16.37 -0.79
N GLN A 19 -6.48 15.53 -0.12
CA GLN A 19 -6.32 14.12 -0.45
C GLN A 19 -7.06 13.29 0.61
N PHE A 20 -7.54 12.11 0.23
CA PHE A 20 -8.15 11.16 1.16
C PHE A 20 -7.33 9.87 1.17
N THR A 21 -7.24 9.25 2.33
CA THR A 21 -6.68 7.90 2.48
C THR A 21 -7.80 7.02 3.01
N SER A 22 -8.07 5.94 2.28
CA SER A 22 -9.05 4.93 2.67
C SER A 22 -8.37 3.59 2.88
N ALA A 23 -8.84 2.83 3.86
CA ALA A 23 -8.45 1.44 4.04
C ALA A 23 -9.69 0.57 4.23
N ALA A 24 -9.61 -0.67 3.75
CA ALA A 24 -10.66 -1.66 3.93
C ALA A 24 -10.05 -3.01 4.32
N LEU A 25 -10.75 -3.76 5.15
CA LEU A 25 -10.46 -5.15 5.43
C LEU A 25 -11.03 -5.99 4.29
N VAL A 26 -10.19 -6.81 3.68
CA VAL A 26 -10.59 -7.72 2.61
C VAL A 26 -10.47 -9.15 3.10
N ARG A 27 -11.53 -9.93 2.92
CA ARG A 27 -11.56 -11.37 3.19
C ARG A 27 -11.92 -12.10 1.90
N PHE A 28 -11.43 -13.33 1.74
CA PHE A 28 -11.68 -14.10 0.53
C PHE A 28 -13.17 -14.46 0.42
N GLY A 29 -13.80 -14.09 -0.70
CA GLY A 29 -15.21 -14.38 -0.97
C GLY A 29 -16.20 -13.45 -0.26
N GLU A 30 -15.73 -12.41 0.43
CA GLU A 30 -16.57 -11.43 1.13
C GLU A 30 -16.38 -10.04 0.54
N ASP A 31 -17.39 -9.18 0.70
CA ASP A 31 -17.29 -7.77 0.33
C ASP A 31 -16.26 -7.06 1.23
N PRO A 32 -15.47 -6.11 0.69
CA PRO A 32 -14.54 -5.33 1.51
C PRO A 32 -15.29 -4.55 2.59
N VAL A 33 -14.80 -4.63 3.83
CA VAL A 33 -15.34 -3.86 4.95
C VAL A 33 -14.51 -2.59 5.10
N PRO A 34 -15.07 -1.39 4.90
CA PRO A 34 -14.34 -0.14 5.10
C PRO A 34 -13.86 -0.04 6.55
N LEU A 35 -12.56 0.18 6.75
CA LEU A 35 -11.97 0.41 8.07
C LEU A 35 -11.83 1.90 8.36
N LEU A 36 -11.47 2.68 7.35
CA LEU A 36 -11.30 4.11 7.50
C LEU A 36 -11.42 4.83 6.17
N GLU A 37 -11.86 6.07 6.28
CA GLU A 37 -11.68 7.11 5.28
C GLU A 37 -11.23 8.35 6.04
N ARG A 38 -9.99 8.77 5.85
CA ARG A 38 -9.37 9.89 6.56
C ARG A 38 -8.95 10.98 5.60
N PHE A 39 -9.15 12.20 6.05
CA PHE A 39 -8.65 13.37 5.36
C PHE A 39 -7.12 13.44 5.52
N LYS A 40 -6.40 13.44 4.40
CA LYS A 40 -4.95 13.63 4.37
C LYS A 40 -4.67 15.13 4.28
N VAL A 41 -4.20 15.65 5.41
CA VAL A 41 -3.76 17.03 5.58
C VAL A 41 -2.62 17.28 4.59
N SER A 42 -2.66 18.38 3.86
CA SER A 42 -1.55 18.78 3.00
C SER A 42 -0.42 19.36 3.85
N GLN A 43 0.81 19.37 3.34
CA GLN A 43 1.94 19.93 4.09
C GLN A 43 1.71 21.39 4.50
N ALA A 44 0.99 22.16 3.68
CA ALA A 44 0.64 23.56 3.96
C ALA A 44 -0.35 23.72 5.12
N LEU A 45 -1.11 22.68 5.45
CA LEU A 45 -2.15 22.69 6.50
C LEU A 45 -1.73 21.91 7.76
N HIS A 46 -0.45 21.56 7.87
CA HIS A 46 0.09 20.81 9.00
C HIS A 46 -0.07 21.56 10.32
N THR A 47 -0.61 20.87 11.33
CA THR A 47 -0.64 21.32 12.73
C THR A 47 -0.27 20.16 13.66
N GLU A 48 -0.08 20.43 14.95
CA GLU A 48 0.16 19.36 15.95
C GLU A 48 -1.03 18.39 16.04
N SER A 49 -2.27 18.89 16.01
CA SER A 49 -3.47 18.06 16.05
C SER A 49 -3.75 17.34 14.72
N TYR A 50 -3.19 17.85 13.62
CA TYR A 50 -3.38 17.33 12.26
C TYR A 50 -2.03 17.20 11.54
N PRO A 51 -1.22 16.19 11.90
CA PRO A 51 0.10 16.03 11.32
C PRO A 51 0.02 15.69 9.83
N TYR A 52 0.89 16.33 9.03
CA TYR A 52 1.11 15.89 7.66
C TYR A 52 1.79 14.51 7.68
N ARG A 53 1.20 13.55 6.98
CA ARG A 53 1.81 12.24 6.73
C ARG A 53 1.89 12.00 5.24
N THR A 54 3.04 11.50 4.79
CA THR A 54 3.15 10.91 3.45
C THR A 54 2.21 9.70 3.33
N ALA A 55 1.93 9.25 2.10
CA ALA A 55 1.09 8.08 1.86
C ALA A 55 1.59 6.84 2.65
N THR A 56 2.90 6.57 2.61
CA THR A 56 3.54 5.49 3.37
C THR A 56 3.39 5.65 4.88
N GLN A 57 3.57 6.86 5.43
CA GLN A 57 3.43 7.10 6.87
C GLN A 57 1.99 6.94 7.35
N GLU A 58 1.00 7.38 6.57
CA GLU A 58 -0.41 7.18 6.92
C GLU A 58 -0.78 5.69 6.88
N MET A 59 -0.29 4.94 5.89
CA MET A 59 -0.46 3.49 5.85
C MET A 59 0.14 2.82 7.10
N ILE A 60 1.39 3.13 7.47
CA ILE A 60 2.04 2.58 8.66
C ILE A 60 1.20 2.86 9.92
N HIS A 61 0.74 4.10 10.08
CA HIS A 61 -0.10 4.51 11.20
C HIS A 61 -1.41 3.70 11.28
N VAL A 62 -2.07 3.49 10.14
CA VAL A 62 -3.29 2.68 10.07
C VAL A 62 -3.04 1.23 10.48
N VAL A 63 -1.94 0.64 9.99
CA VAL A 63 -1.60 -0.74 10.32
C VAL A 63 -1.29 -0.87 11.81
N GLN A 64 -0.60 0.10 12.39
CA GLN A 64 -0.35 0.16 13.83
C GLN A 64 -1.65 0.26 14.65
N ASP A 65 -2.60 1.12 14.24
CA ASP A 65 -3.92 1.23 14.88
C ASP A 65 -4.64 -0.15 14.86
N CYS A 66 -4.61 -0.85 13.72
CA CYS A 66 -5.20 -2.18 13.57
C CYS A 66 -4.52 -3.24 14.47
N LEU A 67 -3.18 -3.25 14.52
CA LEU A 67 -2.42 -4.15 15.39
C LEU A 67 -2.75 -3.91 16.87
N ALA A 68 -2.78 -2.64 17.29
CA ALA A 68 -3.10 -2.26 18.66
C ALA A 68 -4.55 -2.65 19.05
N ALA A 69 -5.47 -2.60 18.10
CA ALA A 69 -6.85 -3.05 18.27
C ALA A 69 -7.02 -4.58 18.20
N GLY A 70 -5.94 -5.35 17.96
CA GLY A 70 -5.99 -6.81 17.87
C GLY A 70 -6.67 -7.34 16.61
N VAL A 71 -6.74 -6.54 15.53
CA VAL A 71 -7.34 -6.97 14.26
C VAL A 71 -6.44 -8.02 13.61
N PRO A 72 -6.95 -9.24 13.30
CA PRO A 72 -6.16 -10.25 12.63
C PRO A 72 -5.86 -9.82 11.19
N MET A 73 -4.58 -9.70 10.85
CA MET A 73 -4.11 -9.31 9.51
C MET A 73 -3.29 -10.44 8.89
N ALA A 74 -3.76 -10.94 7.75
CA ALA A 74 -3.02 -11.94 6.96
C ALA A 74 -1.91 -11.31 6.10
N GLY A 75 -1.99 -10.01 5.83
CA GLY A 75 -1.01 -9.27 5.04
C GLY A 75 -1.53 -7.91 4.59
N LEU A 76 -0.69 -7.17 3.87
CA LEU A 76 -0.99 -5.86 3.29
C LEU A 76 -0.95 -5.92 1.77
N LEU A 77 -1.97 -5.33 1.14
CA LEU A 77 -1.97 -5.04 -0.29
C LEU A 77 -1.70 -3.54 -0.48
N LEU A 78 -0.51 -3.20 -0.99
CA LEU A 78 -0.08 -1.82 -1.18
C LEU A 78 -0.13 -1.46 -2.66
N ASP A 79 -0.61 -0.26 -2.99
CA ASP A 79 -0.36 0.31 -4.31
C ASP A 79 1.11 0.77 -4.39
N GLY A 80 1.66 0.90 -5.60
CA GLY A 80 3.04 1.31 -5.85
C GLY A 80 3.39 2.68 -5.25
N GLU A 81 2.39 3.55 -5.04
CA GLU A 81 2.57 4.81 -4.32
C GLU A 81 2.97 4.60 -2.84
N PHE A 82 2.55 3.48 -2.24
CA PHE A 82 2.83 3.11 -0.85
C PHE A 82 4.01 2.14 -0.71
N GLY A 83 4.35 1.41 -1.76
CA GLY A 83 5.40 0.38 -1.81
C GLY A 83 6.84 0.90 -1.79
N ARG A 84 7.14 1.95 -1.02
CA ARG A 84 8.51 2.46 -0.81
C ARG A 84 9.23 1.63 0.26
N ASP A 85 10.55 1.74 0.30
CA ASP A 85 11.43 1.02 1.25
C ASP A 85 10.91 1.04 2.69
N ALA A 86 10.40 2.18 3.17
CA ALA A 86 9.88 2.29 4.54
C ALA A 86 8.66 1.38 4.80
N ALA A 87 7.77 1.18 3.83
CA ALA A 87 6.63 0.26 3.97
C ALA A 87 7.09 -1.20 4.03
N VAL A 88 8.09 -1.56 3.21
CA VAL A 88 8.66 -2.90 3.16
C VAL A 88 9.41 -3.19 4.47
N THR A 89 10.24 -2.27 4.93
CA THR A 89 10.97 -2.37 6.20
C THR A 89 10.01 -2.53 7.37
N PHE A 90 9.02 -1.64 7.49
CA PHE A 90 8.01 -1.73 8.55
C PHE A 90 7.30 -3.09 8.55
N SER A 91 6.85 -3.55 7.37
CA SER A 91 6.13 -4.82 7.29
C SER A 91 7.02 -6.01 7.62
N ARG A 92 8.30 -5.98 7.25
CA ARG A 92 9.28 -7.00 7.64
C ARG A 92 9.50 -7.02 9.15
N GLU A 93 9.67 -5.86 9.78
CA GLU A 93 9.87 -5.72 11.23
C GLU A 93 8.68 -6.27 12.02
N HIS A 94 7.47 -6.07 11.50
CA HIS A 94 6.22 -6.55 12.10
C HIS A 94 5.79 -7.94 11.61
N GLN A 95 6.60 -8.63 10.80
CA GLN A 95 6.30 -9.94 10.21
C GLN A 95 4.97 -10.00 9.44
N ILE A 96 4.60 -8.89 8.79
CA ILE A 96 3.38 -8.79 8.01
C ILE A 96 3.71 -9.09 6.53
N PRO A 97 3.09 -10.10 5.91
CA PRO A 97 3.24 -10.35 4.48
C PRO A 97 2.78 -9.15 3.66
N VAL A 98 3.52 -8.78 2.61
CA VAL A 98 3.18 -7.64 1.74
C VAL A 98 3.08 -8.09 0.30
N LEU A 99 2.02 -7.65 -0.36
CA LEU A 99 1.90 -7.66 -1.81
C LEU A 99 1.86 -6.21 -2.30
N ILE A 100 2.73 -5.86 -3.25
CA ILE A 100 2.77 -4.52 -3.84
C ILE A 100 2.22 -4.60 -5.26
N ARG A 101 1.14 -3.89 -5.53
CA ARG A 101 0.64 -3.62 -6.88
C ARG A 101 1.44 -2.47 -7.47
N ALA A 102 2.43 -2.79 -8.28
CA ALA A 102 3.28 -1.80 -8.92
C ALA A 102 3.13 -1.82 -10.45
N LYS A 103 3.40 -0.69 -11.10
CA LYS A 103 3.47 -0.61 -12.57
C LYS A 103 4.76 -1.27 -13.04
N ALA A 104 4.72 -1.92 -14.21
CA ALA A 104 5.89 -2.61 -14.78
C ALA A 104 7.09 -1.67 -15.02
N ASN A 105 6.84 -0.38 -15.24
CA ASN A 105 7.88 0.64 -15.40
C ASN A 105 8.40 1.24 -14.08
N MET A 106 7.91 0.77 -12.92
CA MET A 106 8.43 1.20 -11.63
C MET A 106 9.86 0.72 -11.46
N THR A 107 10.75 1.61 -11.02
CA THR A 107 12.15 1.31 -10.76
C THR A 107 12.35 0.82 -9.34
N VAL A 108 13.13 -0.24 -9.16
CA VAL A 108 13.51 -0.84 -7.88
C VAL A 108 15.01 -1.07 -7.84
N GLN A 109 15.59 -1.15 -6.64
CA GLN A 109 16.98 -1.53 -6.43
C GLN A 109 17.05 -3.05 -6.23
N PHE A 110 17.84 -3.74 -7.07
CA PHE A 110 18.10 -5.16 -6.97
C PHE A 110 19.60 -5.41 -7.11
N GLU A 111 20.22 -6.02 -6.09
CA GLU A 111 21.67 -6.31 -6.06
C GLU A 111 22.58 -5.09 -6.33
N GLY A 112 22.12 -3.88 -5.98
CA GLY A 112 22.86 -2.64 -6.20
C GLY A 112 22.64 -2.01 -7.59
N GLU A 113 21.80 -2.61 -8.42
CA GLU A 113 21.39 -2.06 -9.72
C GLU A 113 19.96 -1.51 -9.67
N SER A 114 19.74 -0.44 -10.42
CA SER A 114 18.43 0.20 -10.59
C SER A 114 17.73 -0.37 -11.82
N LEU A 115 16.71 -1.21 -11.63
CA LEU A 115 16.01 -1.91 -12.70
C LEU A 115 14.51 -1.60 -12.68
N THR A 116 13.86 -1.64 -13.83
CA THR A 116 12.39 -1.64 -13.88
C THR A 116 11.84 -3.01 -13.48
N LEU A 117 10.62 -3.07 -12.95
CA LEU A 117 9.96 -4.34 -12.67
C LEU A 117 9.78 -5.22 -13.91
N ASP A 118 9.58 -4.62 -15.08
CA ASP A 118 9.55 -5.35 -16.36
C ASP A 118 10.89 -6.05 -16.63
N ALA A 119 12.01 -5.34 -16.45
CA ALA A 119 13.34 -5.92 -16.62
C ALA A 119 13.61 -7.01 -15.58
N LEU A 120 13.21 -6.78 -14.33
CA LEU A 120 13.34 -7.75 -13.24
C LEU A 120 12.50 -9.00 -13.48
N SER A 121 11.27 -8.87 -14.00
CA SER A 121 10.39 -10.02 -14.31
C SER A 121 10.92 -10.93 -15.42
N ARG A 122 11.82 -10.44 -16.28
CA ARG A 122 12.51 -11.29 -17.27
C ARG A 122 13.57 -12.17 -16.62
N GLN A 123 14.15 -11.72 -15.51
CA GLN A 123 15.10 -12.48 -14.70
C GLN A 123 14.37 -13.43 -13.75
N PHE A 124 13.23 -12.99 -13.21
CA PHE A 124 12.35 -13.75 -12.32
C PHE A 124 10.96 -13.88 -12.96
N PRO A 125 10.78 -14.82 -13.91
CA PRO A 125 9.51 -14.97 -14.60
C PRO A 125 8.37 -15.20 -13.59
N PRO A 126 7.19 -14.56 -13.75
CA PRO A 126 6.09 -14.60 -12.78
C PRO A 126 5.63 -16.02 -12.45
N GLU A 127 5.80 -16.94 -13.41
CA GLU A 127 5.50 -18.37 -13.30
C GLU A 127 6.32 -19.09 -12.22
N ARG A 128 7.46 -18.51 -11.80
CA ARG A 128 8.34 -19.02 -10.74
C ARG A 128 8.24 -18.26 -9.42
N CYS A 129 7.48 -17.17 -9.36
CA CYS A 129 7.17 -16.47 -8.11
C CYS A 129 6.06 -17.23 -7.38
N HIS A 130 6.40 -18.38 -6.81
CA HIS A 130 5.49 -19.08 -5.91
C HIS A 130 5.41 -18.31 -4.59
N LEU A 131 4.17 -18.07 -4.12
CA LEU A 131 3.92 -17.80 -2.71
C LEU A 131 4.58 -18.94 -1.92
N TYR A 132 5.42 -18.59 -0.94
CA TYR A 132 6.11 -19.53 -0.06
C TYR A 132 5.20 -20.73 0.28
N GLY A 133 5.74 -21.93 0.09
CA GLY A 133 5.02 -23.20 0.15
C GLY A 133 4.17 -23.35 1.42
N ALA A 134 3.01 -23.99 1.24
CA ALA A 134 2.16 -24.50 2.31
C ALA A 134 2.89 -25.53 3.18
#